data_AF-A0A8B9SHF1-F1
#
_entry.id   AF-A0A8B9SHF1-F1
#
_cell.length_a   1.000
_cell.length_b   1.000
_cell.length_c   1.000
_cell.angle_alpha   90.00
_cell.angle_beta   90.00
_cell.angle_gamma   90.00
#
_symmetry.space_group_name_H-M   'P 1'
#
loop_
_entity.id
_entity.type
_entity.pdbx_description
1 polymer ?
#
loop_
_entity_poly.entity_id
_entity_poly.type
_entity_poly.pdbx_seq_one_letter_code
_entity_poly.pdbx_strand_id
1 'polypeptide(L)'
;MVEINFLCVHKKLRSKRVAPVLIREITRRVHLEGIFQAVYTAGVVLPKPVGTCRYWHRSLNPRKLIEVKFSHLSRNMTMQRTMKLYRLPETPKTPGLRPMEHKDISAVHKLLTEYLKHFHLTPIMSREEVEHWFLPQENIIDTFVVESAQGEVTDFLSFYTLPSTIMNHPTHKSLKAAYSFYNVHTKTPLIDLMSDALILAKSKGFDVFNALDLMENKTFLEKLKFGIGDGNLQYYLYNWKCPSMAPEKVRALWGPASMWDGVSSPGSPQGDERAVGAGHCLFALQGSLGSCPRAATSLPCEHKGLPSHTPAPRPAAVCCKAALSNVNPVTPRAPLHRPQCVCTGVALGKSTHLPRPILHLHWCSTGVVQGP
;
A
#
# COMPACT_ATOMS: atom_id res chain seq x y z
N MET A 1 -6.94 4.62 -17.19
CA MET A 1 -7.21 4.66 -15.73
C MET A 1 -5.93 5.09 -15.04
N VAL A 2 -6.04 5.79 -13.91
CA VAL A 2 -4.87 6.20 -13.10
C VAL A 2 -4.80 5.41 -11.79
N GLU A 3 -3.60 5.11 -11.31
CA GLU A 3 -3.38 4.60 -9.96
C GLU A 3 -3.20 5.77 -8.98
N ILE A 4 -3.95 5.79 -7.89
CA ILE A 4 -3.80 6.79 -6.83
C ILE A 4 -3.20 6.13 -5.59
N ASN A 5 -2.09 6.69 -5.14
CA ASN A 5 -1.35 6.20 -3.98
C ASN A 5 -0.77 7.37 -3.16
N PHE A 6 -0.23 7.08 -1.97
CA PHE A 6 0.50 8.02 -1.11
C PHE A 6 -0.27 9.27 -0.64
N LEU A 7 -1.59 9.16 -0.47
CA LEU A 7 -2.36 10.23 0.18
C LEU A 7 -1.90 10.37 1.65
N CYS A 8 -1.20 11.47 1.94
CA CYS A 8 -0.71 11.77 3.27
C CYS A 8 -1.09 13.20 3.69
N VAL A 9 -1.53 13.35 4.94
CA VAL A 9 -1.79 14.65 5.57
C VAL A 9 -0.98 14.73 6.85
N HIS A 10 -0.25 15.84 7.00
CA HIS A 10 0.55 16.12 8.18
C HIS A 10 -0.28 15.98 9.48
N LYS A 11 0.30 15.37 10.53
CA LYS A 11 -0.41 15.01 11.77
C LYS A 11 -1.22 16.18 12.36
N LYS A 12 -0.66 17.40 12.35
CA LYS A 12 -1.29 18.63 12.88
C LYS A 12 -2.49 19.14 12.05
N LEU A 13 -2.67 18.68 10.80
CA LEU A 13 -3.68 19.19 9.87
C LEU A 13 -4.84 18.20 9.62
N ARG A 14 -4.81 17.02 10.23
CA ARG A 14 -5.78 15.95 9.98
C ARG A 14 -7.24 16.35 10.28
N SER A 15 -7.46 17.24 11.25
CA SER A 15 -8.80 17.74 11.61
C SER A 15 -9.33 18.83 10.67
N LYS A 16 -8.51 19.37 9.76
CA LYS A 16 -8.87 20.53 8.92
C LYS A 16 -9.51 20.15 7.56
N ARG A 17 -9.91 18.88 7.37
CA ARG A 17 -10.51 18.37 6.12
C ARG A 17 -9.68 18.68 4.86
N VAL A 18 -8.34 18.58 4.97
CA VAL A 18 -7.43 18.83 3.84
C VAL A 18 -7.48 17.70 2.81
N ALA A 19 -7.63 16.44 3.24
CA ALA A 19 -7.66 15.28 2.34
C ALA A 19 -8.72 15.38 1.22
N PRO A 20 -9.99 15.76 1.50
CA PRO A 20 -10.98 16.01 0.43
C PRO A 20 -10.59 17.11 -0.57
N VAL A 21 -9.79 18.10 -0.18
CA VAL A 21 -9.30 19.14 -1.10
C VAL A 21 -8.22 18.56 -2.01
N LEU A 22 -7.28 17.79 -1.45
CA LEU A 22 -6.23 17.11 -2.21
C LEU A 22 -6.81 16.11 -3.22
N ILE A 23 -7.79 15.31 -2.79
CA ILE A 23 -8.49 14.36 -3.67
C ILE A 23 -9.17 15.09 -4.83
N ARG A 24 -9.86 16.21 -4.56
CA ARG A 24 -10.51 17.01 -5.62
C ARG A 24 -9.51 17.58 -6.61
N GLU A 25 -8.38 18.08 -6.12
CA GLU A 25 -7.35 18.65 -7.00
C GLU A 25 -6.69 17.58 -7.88
N ILE A 26 -6.33 16.42 -7.33
CA ILE A 26 -5.75 15.35 -8.16
C ILE A 26 -6.78 14.82 -9.17
N THR A 27 -8.05 14.65 -8.79
CA THR A 27 -9.13 14.30 -9.72
C THR A 27 -9.24 15.33 -10.85
N ARG A 28 -9.19 16.62 -10.54
CA ARG A 28 -9.23 17.69 -11.55
C ARG A 28 -8.07 17.57 -12.53
N ARG A 29 -6.85 17.35 -12.05
CA ARG A 29 -5.68 17.24 -12.94
C ARG A 29 -5.72 15.98 -13.81
N VAL A 30 -6.13 14.84 -13.25
CA VAL A 30 -6.31 13.58 -13.99
C VAL A 30 -7.38 13.73 -15.09
N HIS A 31 -8.47 14.45 -14.80
CA HIS A 31 -9.52 14.74 -15.78
C HIS A 31 -9.03 15.63 -16.93
N LEU A 32 -8.08 16.55 -16.70
CA LEU A 32 -7.50 17.38 -17.77
C LEU A 32 -6.72 16.55 -18.79
N GLU A 33 -6.17 15.41 -18.38
CA GLU A 33 -5.49 14.45 -19.24
C GLU A 33 -6.46 13.49 -19.95
N GLY A 34 -7.78 13.70 -19.80
CA GLY A 34 -8.81 12.87 -20.40
C GLY A 34 -9.02 11.51 -19.73
N ILE A 35 -8.44 11.31 -18.53
CA ILE A 35 -8.62 10.09 -17.74
C ILE A 35 -9.71 10.36 -16.70
N PHE A 36 -10.72 9.49 -16.61
CA PHE A 36 -11.85 9.70 -15.71
C PHE A 36 -12.04 8.59 -14.68
N GLN A 37 -11.24 7.52 -14.77
CA GLN A 37 -11.28 6.38 -13.85
C GLN A 37 -9.98 6.32 -13.07
N ALA A 38 -10.09 5.92 -11.80
CA ALA A 38 -8.93 5.66 -10.95
C ALA A 38 -9.06 4.34 -10.19
N VAL A 39 -7.93 3.79 -9.80
CA VAL A 39 -7.83 2.64 -8.90
C VAL A 39 -6.97 3.01 -7.71
N TYR A 40 -7.37 2.57 -6.52
CA TYR A 40 -6.61 2.81 -5.30
C TYR A 40 -6.88 1.72 -4.28
N THR A 41 -5.97 1.60 -3.33
CA THR A 41 -6.13 0.72 -2.18
C THR A 41 -6.13 1.52 -0.89
N ALA A 42 -6.82 1.00 0.11
CA ALA A 42 -6.79 1.56 1.45
C ALA A 42 -6.77 0.43 2.48
N GLY A 43 -6.24 0.71 3.67
CA GLY A 43 -6.43 -0.16 4.84
C GLY A 43 -7.72 0.13 5.60
N VAL A 44 -8.34 1.29 5.34
CA VAL A 44 -9.60 1.72 5.96
C VAL A 44 -10.78 1.39 5.06
N VAL A 45 -11.86 0.90 5.67
CA VAL A 45 -13.07 0.52 4.94
C VAL A 45 -13.82 1.77 4.49
N LEU A 46 -13.80 2.00 3.17
CA LEU A 46 -14.65 2.96 2.46
C LEU A 46 -15.77 2.21 1.71
N PRO A 47 -16.98 2.79 1.54
CA PRO A 47 -18.02 2.24 0.66
C PRO A 47 -17.74 2.55 -0.82
N LYS A 48 -17.85 1.64 -1.80
CA LYS A 48 -18.04 0.18 -1.78
C LYS A 48 -16.77 -0.48 -2.36
N PRO A 49 -16.06 -1.36 -1.62
CA PRO A 49 -14.85 -1.99 -2.13
C PRO A 49 -15.19 -3.00 -3.23
N VAL A 50 -14.26 -3.14 -4.17
CA VAL A 50 -14.31 -4.12 -5.26
C VAL A 50 -13.76 -5.47 -4.80
N GLY A 51 -12.75 -5.47 -3.93
CA GLY A 51 -12.19 -6.68 -3.33
C GLY A 51 -11.44 -6.37 -2.03
N THR A 52 -11.24 -7.38 -1.20
CA THR A 52 -10.58 -7.24 0.10
C THR A 52 -9.57 -8.38 0.27
N CYS A 53 -8.29 -8.04 0.39
CA CYS A 53 -7.23 -9.00 0.64
C CYS A 53 -6.69 -8.82 2.06
N ARG A 54 -6.25 -9.90 2.70
CA ARG A 54 -5.67 -9.88 4.04
C ARG A 54 -4.15 -10.00 3.96
N TYR A 55 -3.45 -9.25 4.81
CA TYR A 55 -2.00 -9.40 4.95
C TYR A 55 -1.63 -10.67 5.69
N TRP A 56 -0.52 -11.26 5.27
CA TRP A 56 0.13 -12.40 5.88
C TRP A 56 1.61 -12.11 6.06
N HIS A 57 2.17 -12.61 7.16
CA HIS A 57 3.53 -12.32 7.56
C HIS A 57 4.30 -13.60 7.85
N ARG A 58 5.51 -13.69 7.31
CA ARG A 58 6.45 -14.77 7.56
C ARG A 58 7.68 -14.21 8.28
N SER A 59 7.86 -14.61 9.53
CA SER A 59 9.04 -14.21 10.32
C SER A 59 10.32 -14.82 9.74
N LEU A 60 11.25 -13.97 9.29
CA LEU A 60 12.60 -14.37 8.87
C LEU A 60 13.61 -14.20 10.01
N ASN A 61 13.41 -13.17 10.84
CA ASN A 61 14.18 -12.90 12.06
C ASN A 61 13.27 -12.84 13.30
N PRO A 62 12.81 -13.99 13.83
CA PRO A 62 11.82 -14.02 14.92
C PRO A 62 12.28 -13.31 16.19
N ARG A 63 13.59 -13.37 16.50
CA ARG A 63 14.17 -12.72 17.69
C ARG A 63 13.94 -11.22 17.66
N LYS A 64 14.36 -10.56 16.57
CA LYS A 64 14.17 -9.11 16.41
C LYS A 64 12.69 -8.74 16.39
N LEU A 65 11.85 -9.50 15.68
CA LEU A 65 10.41 -9.22 15.57
C LEU A 65 9.69 -9.29 16.93
N ILE A 66 10.11 -10.18 17.82
CA ILE A 66 9.55 -10.30 19.17
C ILE A 66 10.08 -9.18 20.07
N GLU A 67 11.37 -8.85 20.01
CA GLU A 67 11.98 -7.77 20.79
C GLU A 67 11.28 -6.42 20.50
N VAL A 68 11.00 -6.14 19.23
CA VAL A 68 10.35 -4.89 18.79
C VAL A 68 8.81 -4.93 18.89
N LYS A 69 8.24 -6.02 19.43
CA LYS A 69 6.79 -6.24 19.57
C LYS A 69 6.01 -6.20 18.24
N PHE A 70 6.67 -6.50 17.13
CA PHE A 70 5.99 -6.73 15.84
C PHE A 70 5.26 -8.08 15.87
N SER A 71 5.82 -9.07 16.55
CA SER A 71 5.20 -10.37 16.76
C SER A 71 5.26 -10.76 18.24
N HIS A 72 4.38 -11.69 18.63
CA HIS A 72 4.30 -12.21 20.00
C HIS A 72 4.62 -13.71 20.00
N LEU A 73 5.19 -14.18 21.10
CA LEU A 73 5.29 -15.62 21.36
C LEU A 73 3.90 -16.17 21.62
N SER A 74 3.53 -17.23 20.92
CA SER A 74 2.30 -17.95 21.23
C SER A 74 2.42 -18.67 22.57
N ARG A 75 1.28 -19.04 23.16
CA ARG A 75 1.24 -19.85 24.38
C ARG A 75 2.07 -21.13 24.18
N ASN A 76 2.87 -21.50 25.18
CA ASN A 76 3.73 -22.68 25.18
C ASN A 76 4.87 -22.70 24.13
N MET A 77 5.22 -21.55 23.54
CA MET A 77 6.40 -21.41 22.70
C MET A 77 7.51 -20.66 23.42
N THR A 78 8.74 -21.17 23.29
CA THR A 78 9.95 -20.47 23.71
C THR A 78 10.59 -19.76 22.51
N MET A 79 11.49 -18.81 22.77
CA MET A 79 12.24 -18.12 21.72
C MET A 79 13.00 -19.11 20.83
N GLN A 80 13.71 -20.07 21.43
CA GLN A 80 14.47 -21.09 20.73
C GLN A 80 13.57 -21.98 19.86
N ARG A 81 12.40 -22.39 20.36
CA ARG A 81 11.44 -23.20 19.60
C ARG A 81 10.88 -22.42 18.41
N THR A 82 10.63 -21.13 18.59
CA THR A 82 10.16 -20.22 17.53
C THR A 82 11.23 -20.03 16.44
N MET A 83 12.48 -19.83 16.83
CA MET A 83 13.62 -19.76 15.90
C MET A 83 13.79 -21.07 15.12
N LYS A 84 13.67 -22.22 15.79
CA LYS A 84 13.73 -23.54 15.13
C LYS A 84 12.56 -23.75 14.17
N LEU A 85 11.34 -23.37 14.56
CA LEU A 85 10.15 -23.48 13.72
C LEU A 85 10.29 -22.69 12.41
N TYR A 86 10.90 -21.51 12.48
CA TYR A 86 11.04 -20.61 11.36
C TYR A 86 12.39 -20.66 10.66
N ARG A 87 13.24 -21.64 11.00
CA ARG A 87 14.52 -21.85 10.33
C ARG A 87 14.30 -22.15 8.85
N LEU A 88 15.09 -21.50 8.02
CA LEU A 88 15.16 -21.69 6.57
C LEU A 88 16.55 -22.19 6.19
N PRO A 89 16.69 -22.93 5.07
CA PRO A 89 17.98 -23.26 4.45
C PRO A 89 18.82 -22.03 4.12
N GLU A 90 20.11 -22.24 3.84
CA GLU A 90 21.05 -21.18 3.45
C GLU A 90 21.09 -20.96 1.94
N THR A 91 20.88 -22.02 1.16
CA THR A 91 20.88 -21.98 -0.31
C THR A 91 19.49 -22.25 -0.88
N PRO A 92 19.10 -21.57 -1.97
CA PRO A 92 17.91 -21.92 -2.73
C PRO A 92 17.97 -23.35 -3.28
N LYS A 93 16.81 -23.97 -3.45
CA LYS A 93 16.69 -25.35 -3.94
C LYS A 93 16.47 -25.43 -5.45
N THR A 94 15.82 -24.43 -6.04
CA THR A 94 15.47 -24.46 -7.45
C THR A 94 16.72 -24.30 -8.33
N PRO A 95 17.04 -25.26 -9.21
CA PRO A 95 18.17 -25.15 -10.11
C PRO A 95 17.92 -24.05 -11.15
N GLY A 96 18.96 -23.31 -11.51
CA GLY A 96 18.86 -22.22 -12.51
C GLY A 96 18.24 -20.93 -11.97
N LEU A 97 17.96 -20.84 -10.66
CA LEU A 97 17.52 -19.60 -10.04
C LEU A 97 18.66 -18.57 -10.00
N ARG A 98 18.49 -17.45 -10.69
CA ARG A 98 19.46 -16.35 -10.73
C ARG A 98 18.77 -14.99 -10.76
N PRO A 99 19.49 -13.89 -10.43
CA PRO A 99 18.95 -12.55 -10.61
C PRO A 99 18.51 -12.29 -12.06
N MET A 100 17.46 -11.50 -12.22
CA MET A 100 16.99 -11.06 -13.55
C MET A 100 18.00 -10.09 -14.19
N GLU A 101 18.26 -10.28 -15.48
CA GLU A 101 19.10 -9.40 -16.30
C GLU A 101 18.27 -8.73 -17.41
N HIS A 102 18.81 -7.70 -18.07
CA HIS A 102 18.11 -7.00 -19.16
C HIS A 102 17.70 -7.92 -20.32
N LYS A 103 18.49 -8.97 -20.60
CA LYS A 103 18.17 -9.95 -21.66
C LYS A 103 16.86 -10.70 -21.39
N ASP A 104 16.46 -10.82 -20.12
CA ASP A 104 15.30 -11.58 -19.70
C ASP A 104 13.98 -10.78 -19.81
N ILE A 105 14.04 -9.46 -20.01
CA ILE A 105 12.86 -8.56 -20.01
C ILE A 105 11.77 -9.05 -20.97
N SER A 106 12.16 -9.46 -22.18
CA SER A 106 11.20 -9.93 -23.19
C SER A 106 10.53 -11.24 -22.78
N ALA A 107 11.26 -12.15 -22.13
CA ALA A 107 10.72 -13.42 -21.66
C ALA A 107 9.79 -13.22 -20.45
N VAL A 108 10.21 -12.38 -19.49
CA VAL A 108 9.41 -12.01 -18.31
C VAL A 108 8.13 -11.31 -18.72
N HIS A 109 8.19 -10.35 -19.67
CA HIS A 109 7.01 -9.67 -20.20
C HIS A 109 5.98 -10.63 -20.79
N LYS A 110 6.45 -11.60 -21.59
CA LYS A 110 5.58 -12.63 -22.18
C LYS A 110 4.94 -13.51 -21.11
N LEU A 111 5.73 -14.05 -20.18
CA LEU A 111 5.24 -14.89 -19.08
C LEU A 111 4.23 -14.16 -18.20
N LEU A 112 4.55 -12.92 -17.84
CA LEU A 112 3.70 -12.07 -17.01
C LEU A 112 2.37 -11.79 -17.70
N THR A 113 2.41 -11.43 -18.98
CA THR A 113 1.20 -11.12 -19.78
C THR A 113 0.28 -12.33 -19.89
N GLU A 114 0.82 -13.52 -20.18
CA GLU A 114 0.00 -14.75 -20.25
C GLU A 114 -0.59 -15.13 -18.88
N TYR A 115 0.21 -15.04 -17.81
CA TYR A 115 -0.28 -15.33 -16.47
C TYR A 115 -1.37 -14.34 -16.02
N LEU A 116 -1.25 -13.05 -16.35
CA LEU A 116 -2.23 -11.99 -16.04
C LEU A 116 -3.62 -12.25 -16.66
N LYS A 117 -3.73 -12.92 -17.80
CA LYS A 117 -5.03 -13.14 -18.48
C LYS A 117 -6.05 -13.95 -17.64
N HIS A 118 -5.60 -14.68 -16.62
CA HIS A 118 -6.46 -15.52 -15.77
C HIS A 118 -7.29 -14.72 -14.74
N PHE A 119 -7.00 -13.43 -14.56
CA PHE A 119 -7.57 -12.57 -13.52
C PHE A 119 -8.44 -11.45 -14.13
N HIS A 120 -9.38 -10.91 -13.35
CA HIS A 120 -10.39 -9.96 -13.86
C HIS A 120 -9.93 -8.50 -13.85
N LEU A 121 -9.13 -8.13 -12.84
CA LEU A 121 -8.53 -6.80 -12.73
C LEU A 121 -7.03 -6.98 -12.82
N THR A 122 -6.42 -6.52 -13.90
CA THR A 122 -4.98 -6.65 -14.17
C THR A 122 -4.41 -5.42 -14.85
N PRO A 123 -3.16 -5.03 -14.50
CA PRO A 123 -2.41 -4.08 -15.30
C PRO A 123 -1.94 -4.76 -16.59
N ILE A 124 -2.12 -4.09 -17.73
CA ILE A 124 -1.47 -4.48 -18.99
C ILE A 124 -0.17 -3.68 -19.02
N MET A 125 0.96 -4.37 -18.95
CA MET A 125 2.28 -3.73 -18.89
C MET A 125 2.96 -3.75 -20.26
N SER A 126 3.64 -2.66 -20.62
CA SER A 126 4.59 -2.61 -21.73
C SER A 126 5.94 -3.25 -21.33
N ARG A 127 6.87 -3.36 -22.28
CA ARG A 127 8.21 -3.89 -22.00
C ARG A 127 9.02 -2.93 -21.12
N GLU A 128 8.88 -1.64 -21.38
CA GLU A 128 9.52 -0.56 -20.63
C GLU A 128 9.00 -0.51 -19.19
N GLU A 129 7.70 -0.74 -18.99
CA GLU A 129 7.13 -0.86 -17.66
C GLU A 129 7.65 -2.12 -16.94
N VAL A 130 7.76 -3.26 -17.63
CA VAL A 130 8.35 -4.46 -17.03
C VAL A 130 9.81 -4.23 -16.64
N GLU A 131 10.58 -3.55 -17.47
CA GLU A 131 11.95 -3.17 -17.14
C GLU A 131 12.00 -2.29 -15.88
N HIS A 132 11.19 -1.23 -15.84
CA HIS A 132 11.13 -0.33 -14.70
C HIS A 132 10.75 -1.03 -13.38
N TRP A 133 9.78 -1.94 -13.44
CA TRP A 133 9.21 -2.56 -12.25
C TRP A 133 9.94 -3.81 -11.75
N PHE A 134 10.61 -4.54 -12.64
CA PHE A 134 11.17 -5.84 -12.31
C PHE A 134 12.69 -5.90 -12.39
N LEU A 135 13.35 -4.97 -13.06
CA LEU A 135 14.82 -4.98 -13.08
C LEU A 135 15.35 -4.79 -11.65
N PRO A 136 16.19 -5.70 -11.12
CA PRO A 136 16.63 -5.65 -9.74
C PRO A 136 17.35 -4.34 -9.41
N GLN A 137 16.92 -3.69 -8.33
CA GLN A 137 17.53 -2.48 -7.80
C GLN A 137 17.75 -2.64 -6.30
N GLU A 138 18.98 -2.41 -5.86
CA GLU A 138 19.37 -2.66 -4.49
C GLU A 138 18.50 -1.86 -3.52
N ASN A 139 17.96 -2.53 -2.49
CA ASN A 139 17.08 -1.94 -1.48
C ASN A 139 15.74 -1.37 -2.02
N ILE A 140 15.36 -1.68 -3.26
CA ILE A 140 14.07 -1.28 -3.86
C ILE A 140 13.29 -2.52 -4.30
N ILE A 141 13.75 -3.22 -5.33
CA ILE A 141 13.10 -4.41 -5.89
C ILE A 141 14.12 -5.51 -6.13
N ASP A 142 13.76 -6.72 -5.75
CA ASP A 142 14.52 -7.92 -6.01
C ASP A 142 13.69 -8.86 -6.89
N THR A 143 14.21 -9.17 -8.07
CA THR A 143 13.59 -10.10 -9.02
C THR A 143 14.57 -11.19 -9.43
N PHE A 144 14.09 -12.43 -9.43
CA PHE A 144 14.86 -13.61 -9.79
C PHE A 144 14.10 -14.41 -10.82
N VAL A 145 14.83 -14.95 -11.80
CA VAL A 145 14.32 -15.80 -12.88
C VAL A 145 14.86 -17.21 -12.71
N VAL A 146 14.07 -18.19 -13.14
CA VAL A 146 14.49 -19.59 -13.25
C VAL A 146 14.79 -19.87 -14.71
N GLU A 147 16.05 -20.16 -15.00
CA GLU A 147 16.51 -20.55 -16.33
C GLU A 147 16.54 -22.08 -16.45
N SER A 148 15.89 -22.59 -17.50
CA SER A 148 15.93 -24.01 -17.84
C SER A 148 17.29 -24.43 -18.41
N ALA A 149 17.55 -25.74 -18.48
CA ALA A 149 18.79 -26.27 -19.07
C ALA A 149 18.99 -25.84 -20.54
N GLN A 150 17.91 -25.44 -21.23
CA GLN A 150 17.91 -24.96 -22.61
C GLN A 150 18.17 -23.45 -22.74
N GLY A 151 18.32 -22.74 -21.62
CA GLY A 151 18.53 -21.28 -21.59
C GLY A 151 17.26 -20.43 -21.64
N GLU A 152 16.09 -21.06 -21.57
CA GLU A 152 14.81 -20.35 -21.56
C GLU A 152 14.35 -20.04 -20.13
N VAL A 153 13.86 -18.83 -19.89
CA VAL A 153 13.23 -18.41 -18.64
C VAL A 153 11.84 -19.03 -18.53
N THR A 154 11.60 -19.79 -17.46
CA THR A 154 10.33 -20.51 -17.25
C THR A 154 9.47 -19.89 -16.17
N ASP A 155 10.12 -19.43 -15.10
CA ASP A 155 9.46 -18.93 -13.89
C ASP A 155 10.19 -17.68 -13.41
N PHE A 156 9.50 -16.81 -12.67
CA PHE A 156 10.16 -15.71 -11.96
C PHE A 156 9.42 -15.35 -10.68
N LEU A 157 10.15 -14.81 -9.73
CA LEU A 157 9.63 -14.28 -8.47
C LEU A 157 10.14 -12.87 -8.24
N SER A 158 9.35 -12.05 -7.57
CA SER A 158 9.74 -10.69 -7.22
C SER A 158 9.21 -10.26 -5.86
N PHE A 159 10.02 -9.50 -5.15
CA PHE A 159 9.64 -8.87 -3.89
C PHE A 159 10.34 -7.53 -3.72
N TYR A 160 9.68 -6.60 -3.05
CA TYR A 160 10.21 -5.26 -2.84
C TYR A 160 10.52 -4.97 -1.39
N THR A 161 11.45 -4.05 -1.20
CA THR A 161 11.88 -3.60 0.12
C THR A 161 10.98 -2.46 0.58
N LEU A 162 10.42 -2.59 1.77
CA LEU A 162 9.77 -1.50 2.46
C LEU A 162 10.32 -1.41 3.90
N PRO A 163 11.25 -0.48 4.16
CA PRO A 163 11.74 -0.28 5.51
C PRO A 163 10.67 0.42 6.35
N SER A 164 10.48 -0.05 7.59
CA SER A 164 9.61 0.57 8.58
C SER A 164 10.43 1.09 9.75
N THR A 165 10.21 2.34 10.15
CA THR A 165 10.88 2.92 11.32
C THR A 165 10.29 2.35 12.61
N ILE A 166 11.16 1.88 13.50
CA ILE A 166 10.76 1.39 14.82
C ILE A 166 10.75 2.57 15.78
N MET A 167 9.59 2.83 16.38
CA MET A 167 9.41 3.89 17.37
C MET A 167 9.80 3.39 18.76
N ASN A 168 10.54 4.22 19.51
CA ASN A 168 10.79 4.03 20.95
C ASN A 168 11.49 2.71 21.35
N HIS A 169 12.43 2.23 20.54
CA HIS A 169 13.24 1.06 20.88
C HIS A 169 14.73 1.43 21.03
N PRO A 170 15.43 0.98 22.09
CA PRO A 170 16.80 1.42 22.38
C PRO A 170 17.85 0.91 21.38
N THR A 171 17.69 -0.33 20.87
CA THR A 171 18.68 -0.98 19.99
C THR A 171 18.29 -0.98 18.51
N HIS A 172 17.06 -1.37 18.18
CA HIS A 172 16.60 -1.46 16.79
C HIS A 172 15.91 -0.18 16.31
N LYS A 173 16.41 0.44 15.24
CA LYS A 173 15.86 1.68 14.65
C LYS A 173 14.96 1.44 13.43
N SER A 174 15.22 0.39 12.67
CA SER A 174 14.48 0.05 11.45
C SER A 174 14.19 -1.45 11.35
N LEU A 175 13.06 -1.76 10.72
CA LEU A 175 12.63 -3.11 10.36
C LEU A 175 12.63 -3.20 8.84
N LYS A 176 13.42 -4.11 8.28
CA LYS A 176 13.51 -4.31 6.83
C LYS A 176 12.49 -5.39 6.44
N ALA A 177 11.39 -4.99 5.82
CA ALA A 177 10.35 -5.91 5.37
C ALA A 177 10.42 -6.12 3.86
N ALA A 178 10.31 -7.38 3.45
CA ALA A 178 10.10 -7.75 2.06
C ALA A 178 8.60 -7.88 1.81
N TYR A 179 8.11 -7.38 0.69
CA TYR A 179 6.72 -7.55 0.25
C TYR A 179 6.70 -8.29 -1.07
N SER A 180 5.96 -9.40 -1.12
CA SER A 180 5.74 -10.16 -2.35
C SER A 180 5.10 -9.25 -3.40
N PHE A 181 5.71 -9.20 -4.59
CA PHE A 181 5.19 -8.51 -5.75
C PHE A 181 4.56 -9.53 -6.69
N TYR A 182 5.03 -9.69 -7.93
CA TYR A 182 4.52 -10.71 -8.84
C TYR A 182 5.39 -11.96 -8.86
N ASN A 183 4.74 -13.11 -8.79
CA ASN A 183 5.38 -14.41 -8.94
C ASN A 183 4.63 -15.18 -10.03
N VAL A 184 5.37 -15.68 -11.01
CA VAL A 184 4.84 -16.44 -12.13
C VAL A 184 5.56 -17.77 -12.19
N HIS A 185 4.76 -18.84 -12.20
CA HIS A 185 5.25 -20.21 -12.23
C HIS A 185 4.55 -20.98 -13.36
N THR A 186 5.30 -21.86 -14.01
CA THR A 186 4.92 -22.72 -15.13
C THR A 186 5.44 -24.13 -14.93
N LYS A 187 6.74 -24.30 -14.63
CA LYS A 187 7.37 -25.62 -14.41
C LYS A 187 7.61 -25.89 -12.93
N THR A 188 8.11 -24.89 -12.22
CA THR A 188 8.45 -25.01 -10.80
C THR A 188 7.19 -24.86 -9.95
N PRO A 189 6.89 -25.75 -9.00
CA PRO A 189 5.76 -25.56 -8.10
C PRO A 189 5.87 -24.23 -7.34
N LEU A 190 4.79 -23.44 -7.29
CA LEU A 190 4.77 -22.12 -6.62
C LEU A 190 5.27 -22.17 -5.16
N ILE A 191 5.02 -23.27 -4.45
CA ILE A 191 5.46 -23.45 -3.05
C ILE A 191 6.98 -23.47 -2.96
N ASP A 192 7.66 -24.14 -3.90
CA ASP A 192 9.12 -24.24 -3.92
C ASP A 192 9.73 -22.91 -4.33
N LEU A 193 9.16 -22.26 -5.36
CA LEU A 193 9.56 -20.93 -5.81
C LEU A 193 9.46 -19.90 -4.67
N MET A 194 8.34 -19.90 -3.94
CA MET A 194 8.16 -19.02 -2.79
C MET A 194 9.02 -19.42 -1.59
N SER A 195 9.36 -20.70 -1.42
CA SER A 195 10.32 -21.13 -0.41
C SER A 195 11.69 -20.49 -0.67
N ASP A 196 12.12 -20.49 -1.93
CA ASP A 196 13.38 -19.86 -2.35
C ASP A 196 13.34 -18.34 -2.21
N ALA A 197 12.20 -17.68 -2.47
CA ALA A 197 12.02 -16.26 -2.19
C ALA A 197 12.28 -15.93 -0.71
N LEU A 198 11.81 -16.78 0.22
CA LEU A 198 12.06 -16.60 1.66
C LEU A 198 13.54 -16.79 2.02
N ILE A 199 14.22 -17.75 1.39
CA ILE A 199 15.66 -17.99 1.58
C ILE A 199 16.46 -16.79 1.10
N LEU A 200 16.15 -16.29 -0.10
CA LEU A 200 16.78 -15.12 -0.70
C LEU A 200 16.56 -13.88 0.16
N ALA A 201 15.33 -13.60 0.58
CA ALA A 201 15.04 -12.48 1.48
C ALA A 201 15.80 -12.62 2.81
N LYS A 202 15.88 -13.83 3.39
CA LYS A 202 16.66 -14.03 4.62
C LYS A 202 18.16 -13.76 4.39
N SER A 203 18.72 -14.23 3.27
CA SER A 203 20.13 -14.00 2.92
C SER A 203 20.46 -12.50 2.74
N LYS A 204 19.50 -11.72 2.24
CA LYS A 204 19.59 -10.25 2.08
C LYS A 204 19.28 -9.46 3.37
N GLY A 205 19.16 -10.13 4.51
CA GLY A 205 18.98 -9.50 5.81
C GLY A 205 17.59 -8.93 6.07
N PHE A 206 16.55 -9.43 5.39
CA PHE A 206 15.17 -9.05 5.71
C PHE A 206 14.70 -9.68 7.02
N ASP A 207 13.88 -8.94 7.77
CA ASP A 207 13.37 -9.36 9.07
C ASP A 207 12.04 -10.12 8.96
N VAL A 208 11.22 -9.75 7.98
CA VAL A 208 9.89 -10.31 7.72
C VAL A 208 9.59 -10.32 6.23
N PHE A 209 8.85 -11.32 5.78
CA PHE A 209 8.32 -11.39 4.42
C PHE A 209 6.80 -11.31 4.45
N ASN A 210 6.25 -10.33 3.74
CA ASN A 210 4.84 -10.00 3.73
C ASN A 210 4.23 -10.42 2.38
N ALA A 211 3.04 -11.00 2.44
CA ALA A 211 2.26 -11.35 1.26
C ALA A 211 0.79 -11.05 1.50
N LEU A 212 0.06 -10.76 0.44
CA LEU A 212 -1.41 -10.68 0.47
C LEU A 212 -1.98 -12.02 -0.01
N ASP A 213 -3.18 -12.39 0.44
CA ASP A 213 -3.90 -13.60 0.01
C ASP A 213 -4.61 -13.45 -1.35
N LEU A 214 -3.93 -12.77 -2.28
CA LEU A 214 -4.35 -12.54 -3.65
C LEU A 214 -3.86 -13.63 -4.60
N MET A 215 -4.49 -13.73 -5.77
CA MET A 215 -4.17 -14.73 -6.79
C MET A 215 -4.14 -16.16 -6.20
N GLU A 216 -3.07 -16.90 -6.48
CA GLU A 216 -2.82 -18.26 -6.01
C GLU A 216 -2.05 -18.30 -4.68
N ASN A 217 -1.80 -17.16 -4.03
CA ASN A 217 -0.91 -17.10 -2.86
C ASN A 217 -1.40 -17.99 -1.71
N LYS A 218 -2.73 -18.15 -1.56
CA LYS A 218 -3.34 -19.04 -0.56
C LYS A 218 -2.80 -20.47 -0.59
N THR A 219 -2.31 -20.93 -1.75
CA THR A 219 -1.77 -22.28 -1.91
C THR A 219 -0.47 -22.52 -1.12
N PHE A 220 0.34 -21.49 -0.89
CA PHE A 220 1.63 -21.60 -0.20
C PHE A 220 1.64 -20.97 1.20
N LEU A 221 0.75 -20.03 1.51
CA LEU A 221 0.80 -19.25 2.76
C LEU A 221 0.87 -20.14 4.00
N GLU A 222 -0.08 -21.05 4.18
CA GLU A 222 -0.12 -21.93 5.37
C GLU A 222 1.06 -22.91 5.37
N LYS A 223 1.37 -23.51 4.21
CA LYS A 223 2.44 -24.51 4.05
C LYS A 223 3.82 -23.94 4.35
N LEU A 224 4.06 -22.69 3.96
CA LEU A 224 5.30 -21.97 4.23
C LEU A 224 5.30 -21.26 5.58
N LYS A 225 4.30 -21.49 6.46
CA LYS A 225 4.22 -20.95 7.82
C LYS A 225 4.06 -19.42 7.86
N PHE A 226 3.32 -18.86 6.92
CA PHE A 226 2.84 -17.49 7.05
C PHE A 226 1.76 -17.43 8.14
N GLY A 227 1.84 -16.42 9.00
CA GLY A 227 0.81 -16.08 9.96
C GLY A 227 -0.14 -15.03 9.41
N ILE A 228 -1.40 -15.10 9.82
CA ILE A 228 -2.41 -14.11 9.47
C ILE A 228 -2.06 -12.78 10.15
N GLY A 229 -2.02 -11.70 9.36
CA GLY A 229 -1.90 -10.33 9.83
C GLY A 229 -3.23 -9.75 10.29
N ASP A 230 -3.13 -8.63 11.01
CA ASP A 230 -4.27 -7.83 11.50
C ASP A 230 -4.84 -6.88 10.43
N GLY A 231 -4.04 -6.52 9.42
CA GLY A 231 -4.40 -5.62 8.34
C GLY A 231 -5.15 -6.29 7.19
N ASN A 232 -6.23 -5.64 6.74
CA ASN A 232 -6.84 -5.89 5.43
C ASN A 232 -6.50 -4.74 4.47
N LEU A 233 -6.30 -5.06 3.20
CA LEU A 233 -6.17 -4.12 2.11
C LEU A 233 -7.41 -4.21 1.23
N GLN A 234 -8.16 -3.12 1.13
CA GLN A 234 -9.35 -3.05 0.29
C GLN A 234 -9.04 -2.34 -1.03
N TYR A 235 -9.61 -2.86 -2.12
CA TYR A 235 -9.46 -2.35 -3.48
C TYR A 235 -10.67 -1.52 -3.89
N TYR A 236 -10.42 -0.38 -4.52
CA TYR A 236 -11.45 0.56 -4.93
C TYR A 236 -11.26 1.00 -6.38
N LEU A 237 -12.38 1.19 -7.07
CA LEU A 237 -12.42 1.82 -8.38
C LEU A 237 -13.25 3.10 -8.30
N TYR A 238 -12.66 4.20 -8.74
CA TYR A 238 -13.33 5.49 -8.88
C TYR A 238 -13.96 5.59 -10.27
N ASN A 239 -15.22 6.03 -10.31
CA ASN A 239 -15.98 6.24 -11.54
C ASN A 239 -16.05 4.98 -12.43
N TRP A 240 -16.16 3.81 -11.79
CA TRP A 240 -16.32 2.52 -12.46
C TRP A 240 -17.23 1.63 -11.63
N LYS A 241 -18.23 1.03 -12.28
CA LYS A 241 -19.16 0.10 -11.63
C LYS A 241 -18.85 -1.32 -12.08
N CYS A 242 -18.55 -2.19 -11.14
CA CYS A 242 -18.34 -3.61 -11.40
C CYS A 242 -18.87 -4.47 -10.25
N PRO A 243 -19.08 -5.78 -10.47
CA PRO A 243 -19.31 -6.73 -9.40
C PRO A 243 -18.15 -6.75 -8.40
N SER A 244 -18.43 -7.19 -7.17
CA SER A 244 -17.37 -7.51 -6.21
C SER A 244 -16.59 -8.74 -6.69
N MET A 245 -15.28 -8.70 -6.53
CA MET A 245 -14.35 -9.75 -6.91
C MET A 245 -13.81 -10.44 -5.66
N ALA A 246 -13.69 -11.76 -5.72
CA ALA A 246 -13.00 -12.53 -4.69
C ALA A 246 -11.47 -12.25 -4.76
N PRO A 247 -10.72 -12.39 -3.65
CA PRO A 247 -9.28 -12.10 -3.61
C PRO A 247 -8.46 -12.88 -4.65
N GLU A 248 -8.90 -14.11 -4.98
CA GLU A 248 -8.29 -14.97 -5.99
C GLU A 248 -8.41 -14.41 -7.40
N LYS A 249 -9.34 -13.46 -7.61
CA LYS A 249 -9.67 -12.85 -8.90
C LYS A 249 -9.21 -11.39 -9.02
N VAL A 250 -8.72 -10.79 -7.93
CA VAL A 250 -8.17 -9.44 -7.88
C VAL A 250 -6.67 -9.49 -8.10
N ARG A 251 -6.16 -8.75 -9.09
CA ARG A 251 -4.73 -8.63 -9.33
C ARG A 251 -4.34 -7.20 -9.65
N ALA A 252 -4.15 -6.43 -8.58
CA ALA A 252 -3.32 -5.25 -8.68
C ALA A 252 -2.42 -5.13 -7.46
N LEU A 253 -1.19 -5.58 -7.59
CA LEU A 253 -0.15 -5.23 -6.64
C LEU A 253 0.48 -3.95 -7.15
N TRP A 254 0.35 -2.90 -6.33
CA TRP A 254 0.80 -1.56 -6.64
C TRP A 254 2.15 -1.34 -5.97
N GLY A 255 3.16 -0.93 -6.74
CA GLY A 255 4.53 -0.78 -6.25
C GLY A 255 4.68 0.40 -5.25
N PRO A 256 5.61 0.32 -4.28
CA PRO A 256 5.93 1.41 -3.36
C PRO A 256 6.50 2.64 -4.09
N ALA A 257 6.38 3.83 -3.46
CA ALA A 257 6.87 5.12 -3.98
C ALA A 257 8.35 5.06 -4.38
N SER A 258 9.14 4.27 -3.64
CA SER A 258 10.58 4.11 -3.85
C SER A 258 10.97 3.48 -5.19
N MET A 259 10.05 2.83 -5.91
CA MET A 259 10.31 2.33 -7.26
C MET A 259 10.22 3.43 -8.33
N TRP A 260 9.60 4.56 -8.01
CA TRP A 260 9.26 5.60 -9.00
C TRP A 260 10.28 6.74 -9.09
N ASP A 261 11.23 6.84 -8.16
CA ASP A 261 12.22 7.94 -8.09
C ASP A 261 13.24 7.92 -9.25
N GLY A 262 13.23 6.88 -10.10
CA GLY A 262 14.09 6.74 -11.28
C GLY A 262 13.71 7.59 -12.50
N VAL A 263 12.59 8.32 -12.48
CA VAL A 263 12.16 9.22 -13.58
C VAL A 263 12.34 10.68 -13.17
N SER A 264 13.58 11.10 -12.91
CA SER A 264 13.92 12.51 -12.79
C SER A 264 14.43 13.03 -14.14
N SER A 265 13.67 13.95 -14.75
CA SER A 265 14.15 14.75 -15.88
C SER A 265 15.38 15.56 -15.47
N PRO A 266 16.38 15.77 -16.34
CA PRO A 266 17.64 16.40 -15.96
C PRO A 266 17.43 17.90 -15.72
N GLY A 267 17.54 18.34 -14.47
CA GLY A 267 17.61 19.77 -14.14
C GLY A 267 16.91 20.20 -12.85
N SER A 268 17.38 19.73 -11.69
CA SER A 268 17.18 20.47 -10.44
C SER A 268 18.29 20.17 -9.43
N PRO A 269 18.79 21.17 -8.66
CA PRO A 269 19.97 21.00 -7.82
C PRO A 269 19.71 20.08 -6.64
N GLN A 270 20.70 19.25 -6.31
CA GLN A 270 20.75 18.42 -5.11
C GLN A 270 20.56 19.30 -3.86
N GLY A 271 19.45 19.05 -3.15
CA GLY A 271 19.16 19.64 -1.84
C GLY A 271 18.86 18.54 -0.84
N ASP A 272 19.67 18.48 0.22
CA ASP A 272 19.61 17.67 1.45
C ASP A 272 18.54 16.56 1.55
N GLU A 273 19.04 15.31 1.57
CA GLU A 273 18.31 14.09 1.93
C GLU A 273 17.74 14.19 3.36
N ARG A 274 16.44 14.48 3.46
CA ARG A 274 15.59 14.04 4.57
C ARG A 274 14.42 13.26 4.00
N ALA A 275 14.58 11.95 3.92
CA ALA A 275 13.54 11.01 3.54
C ALA A 275 12.31 11.17 4.45
N VAL A 276 11.24 11.75 3.92
CA VAL A 276 9.92 11.73 4.53
C VAL A 276 9.33 10.36 4.26
N GLY A 277 9.59 9.42 5.19
CA GLY A 277 9.02 8.07 5.11
C GLY A 277 7.49 8.13 5.03
N ALA A 278 6.94 7.74 3.89
CA ALA A 278 5.52 7.45 3.71
C ALA A 278 5.19 6.16 4.47
N GLY A 279 5.09 6.26 5.79
CA GLY A 279 4.66 5.16 6.64
C GLY A 279 3.21 4.82 6.35
N HIS A 280 2.97 3.62 5.82
CA HIS A 280 1.70 2.94 6.01
C HIS A 280 1.49 2.81 7.52
N CYS A 281 0.68 3.70 8.10
CA CYS A 281 0.28 3.62 9.49
C CYS A 281 -0.57 2.35 9.69
N LEU A 282 0.06 1.23 10.05
CA LEU A 282 -0.60 0.21 10.86
C LEU A 282 -0.92 0.85 12.21
N PHE A 283 -2.18 1.24 12.39
CA PHE A 283 -2.69 1.57 13.72
C PHE A 283 -2.88 0.28 14.49
N ALA A 284 -1.91 -0.06 15.33
CA ALA A 284 -2.16 -0.92 16.48
C ALA A 284 -3.04 -0.13 17.46
N LEU A 285 -4.35 -0.40 17.44
CA LEU A 285 -5.26 0.05 18.50
C LEU A 285 -4.92 -0.72 19.79
N GLN A 286 -4.01 -0.19 20.59
CA GLN A 286 -3.93 -0.52 22.01
C GLN A 286 -5.10 0.18 22.71
N GLY A 287 -6.16 -0.57 22.98
CA GLY A 287 -7.15 -0.20 23.98
C GLY A 287 -6.50 -0.25 25.36
N SER A 288 -5.96 0.87 25.84
CA SER A 288 -5.71 1.04 27.26
C SER A 288 -7.05 1.32 27.93
N LEU A 289 -7.56 0.33 28.66
CA LEU A 289 -8.51 0.53 29.74
C LEU A 289 -7.87 1.50 30.75
N GLY A 290 -8.15 2.79 30.57
CA GLY A 290 -7.88 3.82 31.55
C GLY A 290 -8.89 3.68 32.68
N SER A 291 -8.42 3.06 33.77
CA SER A 291 -9.04 3.05 35.08
C SER A 291 -9.39 4.47 35.55
N CYS A 292 -10.68 4.76 35.71
CA CYS A 292 -11.14 5.89 36.53
C CYS A 292 -10.88 5.59 38.01
N PRO A 293 -10.37 6.54 38.81
CA PRO A 293 -10.15 6.33 40.24
C PRO A 293 -11.48 6.34 41.00
N ARG A 294 -11.64 5.34 41.88
CA ARG A 294 -12.68 5.30 42.92
C ARG A 294 -12.43 6.42 43.92
N ALA A 295 -13.43 7.27 44.13
CA ALA A 295 -13.66 7.92 45.42
C ALA A 295 -14.94 7.31 46.00
N ALA A 296 -14.84 6.85 47.24
CA ALA A 296 -15.86 6.15 47.99
C ALA A 296 -16.88 7.12 48.59
N THR A 297 -18.17 6.74 48.60
CA THR A 297 -19.03 6.78 49.80
C THR A 297 -20.38 6.06 49.56
N SER A 298 -20.70 5.15 50.51
CA SER A 298 -22.02 4.69 51.00
C SER A 298 -23.09 4.07 50.06
N LEU A 299 -23.14 2.72 50.05
CA LEU A 299 -24.24 1.78 50.46
C LEU A 299 -25.72 2.28 50.51
N PRO A 300 -26.72 1.36 50.52
CA PRO A 300 -27.09 0.33 49.52
C PRO A 300 -28.64 0.30 49.28
N CYS A 301 -29.15 -0.47 48.30
CA CYS A 301 -30.48 -1.09 48.43
C CYS A 301 -30.68 -2.22 47.40
N GLU A 302 -30.99 -3.41 47.92
CA GLU A 302 -31.42 -4.61 47.21
C GLU A 302 -32.89 -4.49 46.76
N HIS A 303 -33.25 -5.05 45.59
CA HIS A 303 -34.24 -6.13 45.47
C HIS A 303 -34.62 -6.49 44.01
N LYS A 304 -34.43 -7.78 43.70
CA LYS A 304 -35.26 -8.77 42.94
C LYS A 304 -36.31 -8.31 41.90
N GLY A 305 -36.33 -8.99 40.74
CA GLY A 305 -37.58 -9.39 40.05
C GLY A 305 -37.60 -9.34 38.50
N LEU A 306 -37.63 -10.51 37.84
CA LEU A 306 -38.08 -10.75 36.45
C LEU A 306 -39.64 -10.69 36.36
N PRO A 307 -40.34 -10.91 35.20
CA PRO A 307 -40.13 -10.49 33.80
C PRO A 307 -41.45 -10.04 33.06
N SER A 308 -41.35 -9.84 31.74
CA SER A 308 -42.38 -9.97 30.68
C SER A 308 -43.32 -8.79 30.36
N HIS A 309 -43.30 -8.36 29.08
CA HIS A 309 -44.45 -8.31 28.14
C HIS A 309 -44.18 -7.35 26.96
N THR A 310 -44.30 -7.86 25.73
CA THR A 310 -44.59 -7.12 24.48
C THR A 310 -46.10 -6.82 24.42
N PRO A 311 -46.58 -5.74 23.76
CA PRO A 311 -46.69 -5.67 22.28
C PRO A 311 -46.53 -4.26 21.63
N ALA A 312 -46.40 -4.24 20.30
CA ALA A 312 -46.51 -3.05 19.39
C ALA A 312 -48.02 -2.66 19.19
N PRO A 313 -48.46 -1.56 18.48
CA PRO A 313 -47.79 -0.76 17.41
C PRO A 313 -48.03 0.79 17.36
N ARG A 314 -47.20 1.51 16.53
CA ARG A 314 -47.30 2.79 15.72
C ARG A 314 -48.38 3.90 16.03
N PRO A 315 -48.36 5.14 15.41
CA PRO A 315 -47.32 6.03 14.81
C PRO A 315 -47.47 7.56 15.19
N ALA A 316 -46.47 8.41 14.86
CA ALA A 316 -46.58 9.88 14.54
C ALA A 316 -45.16 10.37 14.16
N ALA A 317 -44.83 10.99 13.01
CA ALA A 317 -45.35 12.13 12.26
C ALA A 317 -45.05 13.53 12.86
N VAL A 318 -44.71 14.48 11.96
CA VAL A 318 -44.62 15.95 12.09
C VAL A 318 -43.19 16.51 12.33
N CYS A 319 -42.49 17.01 11.29
CA CYS A 319 -42.50 18.38 10.68
C CYS A 319 -41.46 19.29 11.38
N CYS A 320 -40.62 20.12 10.72
CA CYS A 320 -40.92 21.09 9.68
C CYS A 320 -39.73 21.38 8.73
N LYS A 321 -40.06 21.63 7.46
CA LYS A 321 -39.34 22.47 6.49
C LYS A 321 -39.96 23.87 6.52
N ALA A 322 -39.13 24.92 6.41
CA ALA A 322 -39.38 26.19 5.70
C ALA A 322 -38.16 27.10 5.98
N ALA A 323 -37.30 27.40 5.01
CA ALA A 323 -37.43 28.44 3.98
C ALA A 323 -37.18 29.86 4.55
N LEU A 324 -36.21 30.59 3.98
CA LEU A 324 -36.30 32.01 3.65
C LEU A 324 -35.10 32.47 2.80
N SER A 325 -35.38 33.51 2.04
CA SER A 325 -34.81 33.93 0.76
C SER A 325 -33.92 35.18 0.84
N ASN A 326 -33.10 35.37 -0.20
CA ASN A 326 -32.41 36.58 -0.70
C ASN A 326 -32.69 37.95 -0.04
N VAL A 327 -31.62 38.69 0.32
CA VAL A 327 -31.44 40.14 0.07
C VAL A 327 -29.93 40.47 -0.01
N ASN A 328 -29.54 41.28 -1.01
CA ASN A 328 -28.26 42.02 -1.14
C ASN A 328 -28.60 43.52 -0.98
N PRO A 329 -27.71 44.40 -0.45
CA PRO A 329 -27.01 45.34 -1.34
C PRO A 329 -25.61 45.87 -0.90
N VAL A 330 -24.77 46.15 -1.91
CA VAL A 330 -23.82 47.27 -2.18
C VAL A 330 -22.85 47.84 -1.09
N THR A 331 -21.63 48.14 -1.54
CA THR A 331 -20.32 48.49 -0.92
C THR A 331 -20.10 49.98 -0.51
N PRO A 332 -18.93 50.37 0.09
CA PRO A 332 -17.77 50.88 -0.69
C PRO A 332 -16.34 50.45 -0.22
N ARG A 333 -15.33 50.71 -1.08
CA ARG A 333 -13.89 50.30 -1.09
C ARG A 333 -12.91 51.18 -0.28
N ALA A 334 -11.73 50.63 0.07
CA ALA A 334 -10.37 51.26 -0.01
C ALA A 334 -9.22 50.18 0.14
N PRO A 335 -7.90 50.42 -0.12
CA PRO A 335 -7.14 49.75 -1.22
C PRO A 335 -5.77 49.09 -0.89
N LEU A 336 -5.14 48.49 -1.94
CA LEU A 336 -3.71 48.08 -2.14
C LEU A 336 -3.20 46.82 -1.39
N HIS A 337 -2.47 45.84 -1.95
CA HIS A 337 -1.43 45.80 -3.00
C HIS A 337 -1.52 44.50 -3.86
N ARG A 338 -1.19 44.59 -5.16
CA ARG A 338 -0.81 43.45 -6.02
C ARG A 338 0.70 43.47 -6.24
N PRO A 339 1.38 42.31 -6.32
CA PRO A 339 2.51 42.13 -7.21
C PRO A 339 2.09 41.37 -8.47
N GLN A 340 2.49 41.89 -9.62
CA GLN A 340 2.39 41.27 -10.93
C GLN A 340 3.37 40.10 -11.04
N CYS A 341 2.94 38.95 -11.57
CA CYS A 341 3.86 37.96 -12.13
C CYS A 341 3.88 38.12 -13.65
N VAL A 342 5.05 38.47 -14.16
CA VAL A 342 5.39 38.53 -15.58
C VAL A 342 5.53 37.10 -16.09
N CYS A 343 4.72 36.72 -17.09
CA CYS A 343 4.92 35.50 -17.87
C CYS A 343 5.85 35.83 -19.03
N THR A 344 7.10 35.35 -18.99
CA THR A 344 7.93 35.20 -20.18
C THR A 344 7.61 33.87 -20.83
N GLY A 345 6.87 33.92 -21.94
CA GLY A 345 6.66 32.77 -22.82
C GLY A 345 7.87 32.59 -23.74
N VAL A 346 8.34 31.36 -23.86
CA VAL A 346 9.11 30.91 -25.02
C VAL A 346 8.29 29.84 -25.71
N ALA A 347 7.78 30.20 -26.89
CA ALA A 347 7.09 29.29 -27.79
C ALA A 347 8.13 28.51 -28.60
N LEU A 348 8.02 27.18 -28.61
CA LEU A 348 8.67 26.34 -29.61
C LEU A 348 7.71 25.26 -30.11
N GLY A 349 7.29 25.42 -31.37
CA GLY A 349 7.25 24.37 -32.39
C GLY A 349 6.27 23.21 -32.24
N LYS A 350 5.19 23.23 -33.04
CA LYS A 350 4.41 22.04 -33.40
C LYS A 350 5.30 21.01 -34.12
N SER A 351 5.26 19.75 -33.70
CA SER A 351 5.59 18.60 -34.56
C SER A 351 4.72 17.39 -34.21
N THR A 352 4.35 16.67 -35.25
CA THR A 352 3.29 15.65 -35.36
C THR A 352 3.78 14.23 -35.03
N HIS A 353 2.84 13.39 -34.58
CA HIS A 353 2.86 11.92 -34.51
C HIS A 353 3.89 11.24 -33.58
N LEU A 354 3.42 10.75 -32.41
CA LEU A 354 3.90 9.58 -31.62
C LEU A 354 2.86 9.29 -30.50
N PRO A 355 2.71 8.05 -29.99
CA PRO A 355 1.72 7.71 -28.97
C PRO A 355 2.11 8.34 -27.62
N ARG A 356 1.15 8.98 -26.95
CA ARG A 356 1.39 9.75 -25.73
C ARG A 356 1.57 8.82 -24.51
N PRO A 357 2.60 9.04 -23.66
CA PRO A 357 2.74 8.34 -22.39
C PRO A 357 1.68 8.80 -21.38
N ILE A 358 1.37 7.92 -20.42
CA ILE A 358 0.47 8.19 -19.29
C ILE A 358 1.06 9.35 -18.47
N LEU A 359 0.26 10.38 -18.24
CA LEU A 359 0.68 11.54 -17.47
C LEU A 359 0.57 11.25 -15.96
N HIS A 360 1.71 11.23 -15.27
CA HIS A 360 1.81 11.04 -13.81
C HIS A 360 2.07 12.39 -13.13
N LEU A 361 1.22 12.76 -12.18
CA LEU A 361 1.30 14.03 -11.44
C LEU A 361 1.68 13.81 -9.99
N HIS A 362 2.88 14.26 -9.62
CA HIS A 362 3.37 14.29 -8.24
C HIS A 362 3.29 15.70 -7.65
N TRP A 363 3.17 15.79 -6.32
CA TRP A 363 3.37 17.05 -5.61
C TRP A 363 4.36 16.85 -4.47
N CYS A 364 5.51 17.52 -4.57
CA CYS A 364 6.40 17.81 -3.45
C CYS A 364 6.06 19.24 -2.98
N SER A 365 5.60 19.41 -1.73
CA SER A 365 5.36 20.74 -1.16
C SER A 365 6.55 21.14 -0.28
N THR A 366 7.56 21.78 -0.86
CA THR A 366 8.58 22.51 -0.09
C THR A 366 8.04 23.88 0.29
N GLY A 367 7.43 23.98 1.48
CA GLY A 367 7.11 25.26 2.10
C GLY A 367 8.24 25.69 3.02
N VAL A 368 9.13 26.55 2.53
CA VAL A 368 10.07 27.30 3.38
C VAL A 368 9.26 28.38 4.10
N VAL A 369 9.22 28.31 5.43
CA VAL A 369 8.74 29.42 6.26
C VAL A 369 9.96 30.01 6.94
N GLN A 370 10.46 31.13 6.39
CA GLN A 370 11.33 32.04 7.13
C GLN A 370 10.46 32.72 8.21
N GLY A 371 10.82 32.53 9.47
CA GLY A 371 10.24 33.28 10.59
C GLY A 371 10.91 34.65 10.75
N PRO A 372 10.29 35.57 11.52
CA PRO A 372 10.99 36.72 12.06
C PRO A 372 12.06 36.32 13.09
#